data_AF-I7CXI6-F1
#
_entry.id   AF-I7CXI6-F1
#
_cell.length_a   1.000
_cell.length_b   1.000
_cell.length_c   1.000
_cell.angle_alpha   90.00
_cell.angle_beta   90.00
_cell.angle_gamma   90.00
#
_symmetry.space_group_name_H-M   'P 1'
#
loop_
_entity.id
_entity.type
_entity.pdbx_description
1 polymer ?
#
loop_
_entity_poly.entity_id
_entity_poly.type
_entity_poly.pdbx_seq_one_letter_code
_entity_poly.pdbx_strand_id
1 'polypeptide(L)'
;MFRHSIDLGDAKTFNNVWSLGEDEFILADPRRSSPNIYELQRQVEEADADEERDQLQTRLDAYNEKERVIGLFREEFEHLQFIAAARAFLAFKKGELPEDAFASMFDDSISNSLVSISKLSEIYLRLRQNPQIVSLLKWESEDSDVFKDVQTSLPATHTWLKEFYCMLCLLLLNPDDYPDNDIAPDDNPLTELDVTKQAYPGFQETLDELDEDVFNRLPVADEQLDQFEKRKELLRSLDTQMQDILEQREEDRIIEAALDPEKVENYKDSYVSQFIDTFTLRQALIDLDWWTQDELDNPDAIPPSGYRRWYPKQPFIEDQRVDYVQHLDTDIASHVTAVIERMLDECNPYLTAGTVSSHDAVPDRVAELCAGKNPVALIAGRYRPRLAIRNSDAFDPDYVESGHCIGGFQYTDDQPTVPVYSEPEMEPDILLLTEPTTQPEFTERSESDAPVDIKITATDRELMREVKGDEEYEALSDDDIRDLLQRVWMQIEHRLTVDISDDIGISISVEES
;
A
#
# COMPACT_ATOMS: atom_id res chain seq x y z
N MET A 1 -30.59 -21.85 -1.36
CA MET A 1 -30.99 -21.90 0.05
C MET A 1 -31.15 -23.38 0.42
N PHE A 2 -30.10 -23.99 0.96
CA PHE A 2 -30.05 -25.43 1.26
C PHE A 2 -30.64 -25.71 2.64
N ARG A 3 -31.76 -26.46 2.70
CA ARG A 3 -32.37 -26.89 3.97
C ARG A 3 -31.69 -28.17 4.45
N HIS A 4 -31.11 -28.12 5.64
CA HIS A 4 -30.43 -29.23 6.28
C HIS A 4 -31.43 -29.98 7.18
N SER A 5 -31.49 -31.31 7.08
CA SER A 5 -32.10 -32.15 8.12
C SER A 5 -31.14 -33.28 8.46
N ILE A 6 -30.59 -33.26 9.67
CA ILE A 6 -29.73 -34.29 10.22
C ILE A 6 -30.61 -35.16 11.13
N ASP A 7 -30.79 -36.43 10.79
CA ASP A 7 -31.44 -37.41 11.67
C ASP A 7 -30.40 -38.04 12.61
N LEU A 8 -30.72 -38.06 13.90
CA LEU A 8 -29.85 -38.35 15.06
C LEU A 8 -29.24 -39.77 15.16
N GLY A 9 -29.33 -40.60 14.11
CA GLY A 9 -28.97 -42.02 14.16
C GLY A 9 -27.52 -42.39 13.82
N ASP A 10 -26.80 -41.56 13.06
CA ASP A 10 -25.55 -41.96 12.37
C ASP A 10 -24.28 -41.21 12.81
N ALA A 11 -24.28 -40.64 14.02
CA ALA A 11 -23.14 -39.89 14.57
C ALA A 11 -21.82 -40.68 14.73
N LYS A 12 -21.79 -41.98 14.41
CA LYS A 12 -20.59 -42.84 14.51
C LYS A 12 -19.83 -43.03 13.20
N THR A 13 -20.39 -42.60 12.08
CA THR A 13 -19.70 -42.61 10.79
C THR A 13 -20.06 -41.33 10.07
N PHE A 14 -19.07 -40.46 9.83
CA PHE A 14 -19.16 -39.23 9.01
C PHE A 14 -19.49 -39.51 7.52
N ASN A 15 -20.44 -40.40 7.23
CA ASN A 15 -20.94 -40.72 5.89
C ASN A 15 -22.32 -40.09 5.73
N ASN A 16 -22.35 -38.79 5.44
CA ASN A 16 -23.61 -38.09 5.25
C ASN A 16 -24.05 -38.17 3.78
N VAL A 17 -25.29 -38.63 3.57
CA VAL A 17 -26.05 -38.55 2.31
C VAL A 17 -26.69 -37.17 2.23
N TRP A 18 -26.50 -36.45 1.12
CA TRP A 18 -27.01 -35.07 0.97
C TRP A 18 -27.88 -34.88 -0.28
N SER A 19 -29.00 -34.18 -0.08
CA SER A 19 -30.07 -33.95 -1.06
C SER A 19 -29.84 -32.67 -1.85
N LEU A 20 -29.54 -32.79 -3.15
CA LEU A 20 -29.76 -31.74 -4.15
C LEU A 20 -31.17 -31.97 -4.71
N GLY A 21 -32.07 -31.00 -4.57
CA GLY A 21 -33.50 -31.15 -4.85
C GLY A 21 -33.84 -31.84 -6.17
N GLU A 22 -34.92 -32.62 -6.09
CA GLU A 22 -35.67 -33.39 -7.11
C GLU A 22 -34.85 -34.39 -7.97
N ASP A 23 -34.87 -35.63 -7.48
CA ASP A 23 -34.78 -36.94 -8.16
C ASP A 23 -33.43 -37.64 -8.40
N GLU A 24 -32.27 -37.13 -7.97
CA GLU A 24 -31.03 -37.94 -7.94
C GLU A 24 -30.26 -37.86 -6.62
N PHE A 25 -30.24 -38.97 -5.88
CA PHE A 25 -29.36 -39.16 -4.71
C PHE A 25 -27.93 -39.41 -5.20
N ILE A 26 -27.05 -38.42 -5.07
CA ILE A 26 -25.62 -38.60 -5.29
C ILE A 26 -24.95 -38.93 -3.96
N LEU A 27 -24.64 -40.21 -3.74
CA LEU A 27 -23.63 -40.63 -2.76
C LEU A 27 -22.26 -40.16 -3.25
N ALA A 28 -21.92 -38.91 -2.96
CA ALA A 28 -20.56 -38.41 -3.13
C ALA A 28 -19.77 -38.83 -1.89
N ASP A 29 -18.96 -39.89 -2.02
CA ASP A 29 -17.91 -40.19 -1.05
C ASP A 29 -16.79 -39.16 -1.27
N PRO A 30 -16.57 -38.21 -0.34
CA PRO A 30 -15.52 -37.19 -0.47
C PRO A 30 -14.12 -37.80 -0.39
N ARG A 31 -13.95 -39.12 -0.30
CA ARG A 31 -12.64 -39.80 -0.33
C ARG A 31 -12.34 -40.51 -1.66
N ARG A 32 -13.26 -40.51 -2.63
CA ARG A 32 -13.05 -41.14 -3.95
C ARG A 32 -12.86 -40.09 -5.04
N SER A 33 -11.70 -40.08 -5.70
CA SER A 33 -11.53 -39.43 -7.01
C SER A 33 -12.35 -40.22 -8.04
N SER A 34 -12.92 -39.55 -9.06
CA SER A 34 -13.72 -40.23 -10.08
C SER A 34 -12.83 -40.61 -11.27
N PRO A 35 -12.37 -41.87 -11.41
CA PRO A 35 -11.51 -42.29 -12.52
C PRO A 35 -12.14 -42.13 -13.92
N ASN A 36 -13.42 -41.75 -14.01
CA ASN A 36 -14.16 -41.63 -15.26
C ASN A 36 -13.88 -40.36 -16.08
N ILE A 37 -13.33 -39.28 -15.51
CA ILE A 37 -13.20 -37.99 -16.24
C ILE A 37 -12.13 -38.05 -17.34
N TYR A 38 -10.99 -38.67 -17.06
CA TYR A 38 -9.90 -38.81 -18.03
C TYR A 38 -10.30 -39.74 -19.20
N GLU A 39 -11.06 -40.80 -18.91
CA GLU A 39 -11.61 -41.69 -19.94
C GLU A 39 -12.72 -41.01 -20.75
N LEU A 40 -13.54 -40.16 -20.13
CA LEU A 40 -14.58 -39.37 -20.82
C LEU A 40 -13.97 -38.27 -21.71
N GLN A 41 -12.94 -37.56 -21.24
CA GLN A 41 -12.18 -36.60 -22.06
C GLN A 41 -11.61 -37.27 -23.30
N ARG A 42 -10.96 -38.43 -23.11
CA ARG A 42 -10.42 -39.21 -24.22
C ARG A 42 -11.50 -39.68 -25.19
N GLN A 43 -12.67 -40.09 -24.70
CA GLN A 43 -13.80 -40.50 -25.55
C GLN A 43 -14.42 -39.32 -26.34
N VAL A 44 -14.45 -38.12 -25.78
CA VAL A 44 -14.85 -36.89 -26.49
C VAL A 44 -13.87 -36.56 -27.63
N GLU A 45 -12.57 -36.78 -27.40
CA GLU A 45 -11.52 -36.54 -28.41
C GLU A 45 -11.51 -37.58 -29.53
N GLU A 46 -11.86 -38.83 -29.23
CA GLU A 46 -11.89 -39.95 -30.18
C GLU A 46 -13.24 -40.11 -30.92
N ALA A 47 -14.26 -39.30 -30.60
CA ALA A 47 -15.59 -39.39 -31.21
C ALA A 47 -15.65 -38.77 -32.62
N ASP A 48 -15.95 -39.60 -33.64
CA ASP A 48 -16.03 -39.20 -35.06
C ASP A 48 -17.38 -38.57 -35.46
N ALA A 49 -18.43 -38.74 -34.64
CA ALA A 49 -19.78 -38.26 -34.93
C ALA A 49 -20.17 -37.07 -34.04
N ASP A 50 -20.63 -35.97 -34.64
CA ASP A 50 -20.97 -34.73 -33.93
C ASP A 50 -22.03 -34.93 -32.84
N GLU A 51 -23.08 -35.74 -33.09
CA GLU A 51 -24.12 -36.03 -32.08
C GLU A 51 -23.59 -36.84 -30.88
N GLU A 52 -22.63 -37.74 -31.11
CA GLU A 52 -22.03 -38.55 -30.04
C GLU A 52 -21.06 -37.70 -29.22
N ARG A 53 -20.30 -36.82 -29.90
CA ARG A 53 -19.41 -35.85 -29.26
C ARG A 53 -20.15 -34.86 -28.38
N ASP A 54 -21.27 -34.31 -28.84
CA ASP A 54 -22.09 -33.38 -28.06
C ASP A 54 -22.69 -34.04 -26.80
N GLN A 55 -23.11 -35.31 -26.92
CA GLN A 55 -23.59 -36.09 -25.77
C GLN A 55 -22.48 -36.37 -24.76
N LEU A 56 -21.28 -36.75 -25.22
CA LEU A 56 -20.13 -37.00 -24.36
C LEU A 56 -19.60 -35.72 -23.71
N GLN A 57 -19.61 -34.59 -24.43
CA GLN A 57 -19.22 -33.27 -23.90
C GLN A 57 -20.17 -32.81 -22.81
N THR A 58 -21.49 -32.90 -23.02
CA THR A 58 -22.50 -32.58 -21.99
C THR A 58 -22.29 -33.41 -20.72
N ARG A 59 -21.92 -34.68 -20.91
CA ARG A 59 -21.63 -35.60 -19.80
C ARG A 59 -20.35 -35.20 -19.08
N LEU A 60 -19.29 -34.88 -19.82
CA LEU A 60 -18.01 -34.40 -19.28
C LEU A 60 -18.20 -33.11 -18.47
N ASP A 61 -18.97 -32.15 -18.99
CA ASP A 61 -19.28 -30.89 -18.29
C ASP A 61 -20.03 -31.15 -16.98
N ALA A 62 -21.00 -32.08 -16.98
CA ALA A 62 -21.70 -32.48 -15.76
C ALA A 62 -20.78 -33.17 -14.73
N TYR A 63 -19.82 -33.98 -15.18
CA TYR A 63 -18.82 -34.61 -14.31
C TYR A 63 -17.80 -33.59 -13.77
N ASN A 64 -17.37 -32.63 -14.59
CA ASN A 64 -16.49 -31.55 -14.17
C ASN A 64 -17.18 -30.66 -13.12
N GLU A 65 -18.44 -30.29 -13.36
CA GLU A 65 -19.23 -29.53 -12.38
C GLU A 65 -19.43 -30.32 -11.09
N LYS A 66 -19.64 -31.64 -11.19
CA LYS A 66 -19.71 -32.52 -10.03
C LYS A 66 -18.39 -32.57 -9.26
N GLU A 67 -17.24 -32.66 -9.93
CA GLU A 67 -15.94 -32.61 -9.27
C GLU A 67 -15.68 -31.25 -8.63
N ARG A 68 -16.04 -30.15 -9.29
CA ARG A 68 -15.94 -28.80 -8.73
C ARG A 68 -16.74 -28.68 -7.44
N VAL A 69 -17.99 -29.15 -7.45
CA VAL A 69 -18.87 -29.14 -6.27
C VAL A 69 -18.32 -30.04 -5.16
N ILE A 70 -17.84 -31.25 -5.48
CA ILE A 70 -17.19 -32.14 -4.50
C ILE A 70 -15.94 -31.48 -3.92
N GLY A 71 -15.16 -30.77 -4.74
CA GLY A 71 -13.98 -30.02 -4.31
C GLY A 71 -14.32 -28.94 -3.30
N LEU A 72 -15.31 -28.09 -3.60
CA LEU A 72 -15.81 -27.07 -2.66
C LEU A 72 -16.31 -27.70 -1.35
N PHE A 73 -17.04 -28.82 -1.43
CA PHE A 73 -17.50 -29.52 -0.23
C PHE A 73 -16.36 -30.10 0.61
N ARG A 74 -15.33 -30.67 -0.03
CA ARG A 74 -14.13 -31.16 0.68
C ARG A 74 -13.43 -30.01 1.38
N GLU A 75 -13.29 -28.88 0.71
CA GLU A 75 -12.65 -27.69 1.27
C GLU A 75 -13.43 -27.13 2.47
N GLU A 76 -14.75 -26.94 2.35
CA GLU A 76 -15.59 -26.53 3.48
C GLU A 76 -15.55 -27.52 4.64
N PHE A 77 -15.53 -28.82 4.34
CA PHE A 77 -15.42 -29.87 5.36
C PHE A 77 -14.07 -29.83 6.07
N GLU A 78 -12.94 -29.69 5.34
CA GLU A 78 -11.59 -29.55 5.90
C GLU A 78 -11.50 -28.31 6.81
N HIS A 79 -12.06 -27.17 6.38
CA HIS A 79 -12.14 -25.95 7.17
C HIS A 79 -12.93 -26.13 8.47
N LEU A 80 -14.11 -26.75 8.40
CA LEU A 80 -14.94 -27.02 9.59
C LEU A 80 -14.26 -27.99 10.55
N GLN A 81 -13.61 -29.03 10.02
CA GLN A 81 -12.89 -30.00 10.83
C GLN A 81 -11.71 -29.34 11.56
N PHE A 82 -10.97 -28.45 10.88
CA PHE A 82 -9.90 -27.65 11.49
C PHE A 82 -10.43 -26.72 12.59
N ILE A 83 -11.51 -25.97 12.32
CA ILE A 83 -12.13 -25.07 13.31
C ILE A 83 -12.60 -25.84 14.55
N ALA A 84 -13.28 -26.97 14.36
CA ALA A 84 -13.80 -27.79 15.45
C ALA A 84 -12.66 -28.35 16.31
N ALA A 85 -11.58 -28.82 15.69
CA ALA A 85 -10.39 -29.31 16.39
C ALA A 85 -9.71 -28.19 17.20
N ALA A 86 -9.55 -27.00 16.59
CA ALA A 86 -8.97 -25.83 17.23
C ALA A 86 -9.80 -25.34 18.42
N ARG A 87 -11.14 -25.41 18.34
CA ARG A 87 -12.03 -25.12 19.48
C ARG A 87 -11.94 -26.16 20.59
N ALA A 88 -11.87 -27.44 20.25
CA ALA A 88 -11.68 -28.50 21.24
C ALA A 88 -10.37 -28.31 22.01
N PHE A 89 -9.30 -27.93 21.31
CA PHE A 89 -8.02 -27.56 21.92
C PHE A 89 -8.14 -26.33 22.84
N LEU A 90 -8.86 -25.28 22.41
CA LEU A 90 -9.09 -24.10 23.24
C LEU A 90 -9.87 -24.42 24.53
N ALA A 91 -10.91 -25.26 24.43
CA ALA A 91 -11.69 -25.70 25.59
C ALA A 91 -10.84 -26.56 26.55
N PHE A 92 -9.99 -27.42 26.02
CA PHE A 92 -9.00 -28.18 26.78
C PHE A 92 -8.00 -27.27 27.51
N LYS A 93 -7.42 -26.28 26.81
CA LYS A 93 -6.50 -25.29 27.39
C LYS A 93 -7.13 -24.55 28.58
N LYS A 94 -8.40 -24.17 28.45
CA LYS A 94 -9.18 -23.49 29.51
C LYS A 94 -9.65 -24.41 30.65
N GLY A 95 -9.46 -25.72 30.52
CA GLY A 95 -9.93 -26.72 31.49
C GLY A 95 -11.45 -26.98 31.44
N GLU A 96 -12.11 -26.58 30.35
CA GLU A 96 -13.54 -26.81 30.11
C GLU A 96 -13.81 -28.22 29.54
N LEU A 97 -12.81 -28.82 28.89
CA LEU A 97 -12.87 -30.17 28.33
C LEU A 97 -11.94 -31.13 29.11
N PRO A 98 -12.44 -32.29 29.60
CA PRO A 98 -11.61 -33.30 30.29
C PRO A 98 -10.51 -33.89 29.38
N GLU A 99 -9.35 -34.21 29.95
CA GLU A 99 -8.18 -34.72 29.23
C GLU A 99 -8.48 -36.03 28.47
N ASP A 100 -9.16 -36.99 29.11
CA ASP A 100 -9.55 -38.27 28.48
C ASP A 100 -10.49 -38.07 27.27
N ALA A 101 -11.36 -37.07 27.34
CA ALA A 101 -12.30 -36.75 26.25
C ALA A 101 -11.57 -36.07 25.09
N PHE A 102 -10.65 -35.16 25.39
CA PHE A 102 -9.80 -34.54 24.40
C PHE A 102 -8.89 -35.56 23.70
N ALA A 103 -8.29 -36.50 24.45
CA ALA A 103 -7.42 -37.54 23.90
C ALA A 103 -8.14 -38.42 22.87
N SER A 104 -9.37 -38.86 23.17
CA SER A 104 -10.20 -39.61 22.21
C SER A 104 -10.51 -38.80 20.95
N MET A 105 -10.84 -37.51 21.09
CA MET A 105 -11.11 -36.64 19.93
C MET A 105 -9.86 -36.39 19.09
N PHE A 106 -8.70 -36.24 19.76
CA PHE A 106 -7.42 -36.00 19.13
C PHE A 106 -6.98 -37.22 18.29
N ASP A 107 -7.05 -38.42 18.85
CA ASP A 107 -6.66 -39.65 18.16
C ASP A 107 -7.60 -40.01 17.00
N ASP A 108 -8.92 -39.84 17.18
CA ASP A 108 -9.89 -40.27 16.16
C ASP A 108 -9.97 -39.29 14.99
N SER A 109 -9.78 -37.98 15.23
CA SER A 109 -10.13 -36.94 14.26
C SER A 109 -8.98 -36.02 13.86
N ILE A 110 -7.99 -35.79 14.73
CA ILE A 110 -6.93 -34.80 14.50
C ILE A 110 -5.66 -35.47 13.97
N SER A 111 -5.20 -36.54 14.61
CA SER A 111 -3.98 -37.25 14.22
C SER A 111 -4.09 -37.97 12.86
N ASN A 112 -5.27 -38.53 12.55
CA ASN A 112 -5.50 -39.28 11.32
C ASN A 112 -5.82 -38.42 10.09
N SER A 113 -6.26 -37.16 10.27
CA SER A 113 -6.69 -36.29 9.16
C SER A 113 -5.61 -35.28 8.73
N LEU A 114 -4.69 -34.91 9.62
CA LEU A 114 -3.66 -33.88 9.40
C LEU A 114 -2.27 -34.53 9.31
N VAL A 115 -2.04 -35.23 8.20
CA VAL A 115 -0.91 -36.16 8.01
C VAL A 115 0.44 -35.46 7.76
N SER A 116 0.44 -34.21 7.28
CA SER A 116 1.66 -33.46 7.00
C SER A 116 1.53 -31.97 7.30
N ILE A 117 2.66 -31.31 7.53
CA ILE A 117 2.74 -29.86 7.74
C ILE A 117 2.23 -29.12 6.50
N SER A 118 2.64 -29.50 5.29
CA SER A 118 2.18 -28.85 4.06
C SER A 118 0.65 -28.87 3.94
N LYS A 119 0.00 -29.99 4.26
CA LYS A 119 -1.47 -30.10 4.22
C LYS A 119 -2.14 -29.26 5.32
N LEU A 120 -1.57 -29.26 6.53
CA LEU A 120 -2.03 -28.43 7.64
C LEU A 120 -1.96 -26.94 7.29
N SER A 121 -0.83 -26.50 6.73
CA SER A 121 -0.58 -25.11 6.34
C SER A 121 -1.46 -24.68 5.16
N GLU A 122 -1.69 -25.55 4.18
CA GLU A 122 -2.62 -25.32 3.08
C GLU A 122 -4.04 -25.03 3.61
N ILE A 123 -4.56 -25.88 4.51
CA ILE A 123 -5.90 -25.70 5.11
C ILE A 123 -5.96 -24.40 5.92
N TYR A 124 -4.97 -24.14 6.77
CA TYR A 124 -4.95 -22.96 7.62
C TYR A 124 -4.87 -21.64 6.83
N LEU A 125 -4.03 -21.57 5.80
CA LEU A 125 -3.86 -20.37 4.99
C LEU A 125 -5.08 -20.11 4.10
N ARG A 126 -5.69 -21.16 3.51
CA ARG A 126 -6.98 -21.05 2.80
C ARG A 126 -8.10 -20.59 3.71
N LEU A 127 -8.19 -21.15 4.92
CA LEU A 127 -9.19 -20.75 5.91
C LEU A 127 -9.10 -19.25 6.21
N ARG A 128 -7.87 -18.70 6.35
CA ARG A 128 -7.64 -17.28 6.61
C ARG A 128 -8.10 -16.38 5.46
N GLN A 129 -8.00 -16.87 4.22
CA GLN A 129 -8.46 -16.15 3.03
C GLN A 129 -9.96 -16.33 2.76
N ASN A 130 -10.64 -17.22 3.47
CA ASN A 130 -12.05 -17.51 3.24
C ASN A 130 -12.94 -16.35 3.74
N PRO A 131 -13.65 -15.63 2.85
CA PRO A 131 -14.50 -14.50 3.24
C PRO A 131 -15.70 -14.92 4.11
N GLN A 132 -16.04 -16.21 4.12
CA GLN A 132 -17.15 -16.77 4.89
C GLN A 132 -16.72 -17.35 6.25
N ILE A 133 -15.47 -17.16 6.69
CA ILE A 133 -14.98 -17.67 7.98
C ILE A 133 -15.92 -17.31 9.14
N VAL A 134 -16.50 -16.10 9.12
CA VAL A 134 -17.48 -15.65 10.12
C VAL A 134 -18.74 -16.49 10.13
N SER A 135 -19.24 -16.88 8.96
CA SER A 135 -20.43 -17.72 8.82
C SER A 135 -20.16 -19.14 9.31
N LEU A 136 -18.98 -19.68 9.00
CA LEU A 136 -18.53 -20.98 9.52
C LEU A 136 -18.41 -20.97 11.05
N LEU A 137 -17.90 -19.88 11.62
CA LEU A 137 -17.77 -19.70 13.07
C LEU A 137 -19.11 -19.46 13.80
N LYS A 138 -20.14 -18.97 13.08
CA LYS A 138 -21.50 -18.72 13.59
C LYS A 138 -22.36 -19.97 13.65
N TRP A 139 -22.06 -21.02 12.87
CA TRP A 139 -22.89 -22.22 12.74
C TRP A 139 -23.10 -22.96 14.07
N GLU A 140 -22.28 -22.72 15.10
CA GLU A 140 -22.43 -23.30 16.44
C GLU A 140 -22.98 -22.35 17.51
N SER A 141 -23.17 -21.05 17.24
CA SER A 141 -23.61 -20.10 18.27
C SER A 141 -25.13 -20.06 18.48
N GLU A 142 -25.93 -20.59 17.55
CA GLU A 142 -27.40 -20.57 17.68
C GLU A 142 -28.00 -21.85 18.30
N ASP A 143 -27.34 -23.02 18.21
CA ASP A 143 -27.94 -24.32 18.59
C ASP A 143 -27.26 -25.08 19.75
N SER A 144 -26.17 -24.57 20.35
CA SER A 144 -25.47 -25.27 21.45
C SER A 144 -25.38 -24.43 22.74
N ASP A 145 -25.97 -24.93 23.82
CA ASP A 145 -25.87 -24.35 25.17
C ASP A 145 -24.45 -24.38 25.76
N VAL A 146 -23.51 -25.11 25.13
CA VAL A 146 -22.12 -25.26 25.60
C VAL A 146 -21.23 -24.08 25.16
N PHE A 147 -21.63 -23.31 24.14
CA PHE A 147 -20.73 -22.39 23.43
C PHE A 147 -21.13 -20.90 23.46
N LYS A 148 -22.00 -20.48 24.39
CA LYS A 148 -22.62 -19.13 24.42
C LYS A 148 -21.70 -17.97 24.82
N ASP A 149 -20.54 -18.21 25.46
CA ASP A 149 -19.78 -17.16 26.15
C ASP A 149 -18.45 -16.74 25.49
N VAL A 150 -18.14 -17.20 24.26
CA VAL A 150 -16.91 -16.78 23.56
C VAL A 150 -17.19 -15.55 22.70
N GLN A 151 -16.61 -14.40 23.07
CA GLN A 151 -16.66 -13.18 22.25
C GLN A 151 -16.10 -13.45 20.84
N THR A 152 -16.99 -13.51 19.85
CA THR A 152 -16.66 -13.71 18.43
C THR A 152 -16.20 -12.41 17.78
N SER A 153 -15.12 -11.80 18.28
CA SER A 153 -14.40 -10.82 17.46
C SER A 153 -13.51 -11.58 16.47
N LEU A 154 -13.49 -11.15 15.21
CA LEU A 154 -12.65 -11.73 14.15
C LEU A 154 -11.17 -11.82 14.57
N PRO A 155 -10.57 -10.78 15.20
CA PRO A 155 -9.18 -10.80 15.62
C PRO A 155 -8.90 -11.88 16.68
N ALA A 156 -9.74 -11.97 17.72
CA ALA A 156 -9.58 -13.00 18.75
C ALA A 156 -9.70 -14.41 18.17
N THR A 157 -10.49 -14.57 17.10
CA THR A 157 -10.64 -15.85 16.42
C THR A 157 -9.39 -16.28 15.66
N HIS A 158 -8.76 -15.35 14.94
CA HIS A 158 -7.50 -15.64 14.27
C HIS A 158 -6.38 -15.98 15.26
N THR A 159 -6.37 -15.39 16.46
CA THR A 159 -5.36 -15.69 17.50
C THR A 159 -5.37 -17.15 17.93
N TRP A 160 -6.50 -17.72 18.37
CA TRP A 160 -6.51 -19.11 18.83
C TRP A 160 -6.43 -20.14 17.70
N LEU A 161 -6.87 -19.79 16.48
CA LEU A 161 -6.65 -20.64 15.29
C LEU A 161 -5.15 -20.73 14.96
N LYS A 162 -4.44 -19.60 15.04
CA LYS A 162 -2.99 -19.52 14.83
C LYS A 162 -2.23 -20.30 15.90
N GLU A 163 -2.62 -20.14 17.16
CA GLU A 163 -2.04 -20.90 18.28
C GLU A 163 -2.19 -22.41 18.09
N PHE A 164 -3.39 -22.87 17.72
CA PHE A 164 -3.65 -24.27 17.43
C PHE A 164 -2.82 -24.79 16.26
N TYR A 165 -2.72 -24.02 15.17
CA TYR A 165 -1.86 -24.34 14.03
C TYR A 165 -0.40 -24.56 14.47
N CYS A 166 0.17 -23.60 15.23
CA CYS A 166 1.54 -23.72 15.73
C CYS A 166 1.73 -24.97 16.59
N MET A 167 0.79 -25.27 17.49
CA MET A 167 0.85 -26.46 18.33
C MET A 167 0.84 -27.75 17.51
N LEU A 168 -0.01 -27.85 16.49
CA LEU A 168 -0.02 -29.02 15.60
C LEU A 168 1.28 -29.14 14.78
N CYS A 169 1.84 -28.02 14.31
CA CYS A 169 3.14 -28.03 13.64
C CYS A 169 4.23 -28.60 14.57
N LEU A 170 4.26 -28.21 15.85
CA LEU A 170 5.21 -28.76 16.82
C LEU A 170 5.04 -30.27 17.00
N LEU A 171 3.83 -30.80 16.94
CA LEU A 171 3.57 -32.24 17.05
C LEU A 171 4.04 -33.01 15.80
N LEU A 172 3.83 -32.44 14.62
CA LEU A 172 4.17 -33.06 13.34
C LEU A 172 5.66 -32.94 12.99
N LEU A 173 6.34 -31.91 13.48
CA LEU A 173 7.77 -31.70 13.23
C LEU A 173 8.60 -32.76 13.94
N ASN A 174 9.42 -33.52 13.20
CA ASN A 174 10.42 -34.37 13.80
C ASN A 174 11.80 -33.70 13.71
N PRO A 175 12.42 -33.28 14.81
CA PRO A 175 13.73 -32.63 14.79
C PRO A 175 14.87 -33.51 14.26
N ASP A 176 14.66 -34.82 14.15
CA ASP A 176 15.65 -35.75 13.61
C ASP A 176 15.65 -35.80 12.07
N ASP A 177 14.57 -35.34 11.44
CA ASP A 177 14.47 -35.20 9.98
C ASP A 177 15.28 -33.98 9.49
N TYR A 178 15.69 -33.10 10.40
CA TYR A 178 16.46 -31.87 10.14
C TYR A 178 17.74 -31.84 10.99
N PRO A 179 18.73 -32.70 10.68
CA PRO A 179 19.94 -32.86 11.49
C PRO A 179 20.94 -31.69 11.36
N ASP A 180 20.85 -30.92 10.28
CA ASP A 180 21.71 -29.78 10.00
C ASP A 180 20.97 -28.47 10.31
N ASN A 181 21.71 -27.46 10.81
CA ASN A 181 21.15 -26.13 11.08
C ASN A 181 20.81 -25.34 9.80
N ASP A 182 21.28 -25.81 8.63
CA ASP A 182 21.01 -25.22 7.32
C ASP A 182 20.02 -26.10 6.56
N ILE A 183 18.73 -25.87 6.78
CA ILE A 183 17.64 -26.56 6.09
C ILE A 183 17.56 -26.00 4.67
N ALA A 184 17.65 -26.86 3.63
CA ALA A 184 17.50 -26.39 2.27
C ALA A 184 16.07 -25.86 2.03
N PRO A 185 15.87 -24.83 1.20
CA PRO A 185 14.54 -24.30 0.89
C PRO A 185 13.53 -25.35 0.39
N ASP A 186 14.03 -26.36 -0.33
CA ASP A 186 13.24 -27.49 -0.86
C ASP A 186 12.77 -28.46 0.24
N ASP A 187 13.45 -28.47 1.39
CA ASP A 187 13.11 -29.33 2.53
C ASP A 187 12.14 -28.65 3.52
N ASN A 188 11.83 -27.36 3.29
CA ASN A 188 10.92 -26.59 4.12
C ASN A 188 9.47 -26.76 3.62
N PRO A 189 8.58 -27.42 4.39
CA PRO A 189 7.21 -27.70 3.95
C PRO A 189 6.35 -26.43 3.80
N LEU A 190 6.81 -25.27 4.28
CA LEU A 190 6.11 -24.01 4.13
C LEU A 190 6.36 -23.34 2.77
N THR A 191 7.45 -23.66 2.07
CA THR A 191 7.86 -22.95 0.83
C THR A 191 7.06 -23.36 -0.42
N GLU A 192 6.45 -24.55 -0.38
CA GLU A 192 5.56 -25.09 -1.40
C GLU A 192 4.17 -24.40 -1.43
N LEU A 193 3.86 -23.59 -0.41
CA LEU A 193 2.54 -22.98 -0.26
C LEU A 193 2.37 -21.77 -1.20
N ASP A 194 1.24 -21.73 -1.89
CA ASP A 194 0.84 -20.60 -2.73
C ASP A 194 0.23 -19.48 -1.89
N VAL A 195 1.10 -18.67 -1.28
CA VAL A 195 0.71 -17.55 -0.39
C VAL A 195 1.59 -16.34 -0.66
N THR A 196 0.99 -15.14 -0.60
CA THR A 196 1.70 -13.87 -0.75
C THR A 196 2.25 -13.36 0.59
N LYS A 197 3.28 -12.50 0.55
CA LYS A 197 3.85 -11.84 1.74
C LYS A 197 2.77 -11.16 2.61
N GLN A 198 1.80 -10.49 1.98
CA GLN A 198 0.70 -9.81 2.66
C GLN A 198 -0.28 -10.77 3.36
N ALA A 199 -0.50 -11.96 2.78
CA ALA A 199 -1.42 -12.96 3.30
C ALA A 199 -0.76 -13.95 4.28
N TYR A 200 0.54 -13.83 4.52
CA TYR A 200 1.26 -14.66 5.48
C TYR A 200 1.18 -14.06 6.90
N PRO A 201 0.82 -14.83 7.94
CA PRO A 201 0.60 -14.29 9.29
C PRO A 201 1.87 -14.17 10.15
N GLY A 202 2.99 -14.81 9.75
CA GLY A 202 4.18 -15.04 10.57
C GLY A 202 3.89 -15.86 11.83
N PHE A 203 4.86 -16.54 12.44
CA PHE A 203 4.56 -17.41 13.61
C PHE A 203 5.40 -17.10 14.86
N GLN A 204 6.47 -16.32 14.75
CA GLN A 204 7.39 -16.00 15.85
C GLN A 204 6.70 -15.60 17.18
N GLU A 205 5.89 -14.55 17.20
CA GLU A 205 5.21 -14.07 18.42
C GLU A 205 4.33 -15.15 19.06
N THR A 206 3.59 -15.89 18.23
CA THR A 206 2.72 -16.97 18.72
C THR A 206 3.55 -18.12 19.30
N LEU A 207 4.69 -18.45 18.71
CA LEU A 207 5.61 -19.48 19.24
C LEU A 207 6.20 -19.07 20.59
N ASP A 208 6.51 -17.79 20.78
CA ASP A 208 7.04 -17.27 22.04
C ASP A 208 6.01 -17.40 23.18
N GLU A 209 4.74 -17.22 22.86
CA GLU A 209 3.61 -17.29 23.80
C GLU A 209 3.11 -18.72 24.08
N LEU A 210 3.60 -19.74 23.36
CA LEU A 210 3.17 -21.12 23.59
C LEU A 210 3.63 -21.62 24.96
N ASP A 211 2.64 -22.07 25.74
CA ASP A 211 2.79 -22.58 27.10
C ASP A 211 3.19 -24.07 27.09
N GLU A 212 4.38 -24.36 27.62
CA GLU A 212 4.90 -25.72 27.79
C GLU A 212 3.98 -26.58 28.67
N ASP A 213 3.29 -26.00 29.66
CA ASP A 213 2.34 -26.72 30.52
C ASP A 213 1.09 -27.17 29.76
N VAL A 214 0.73 -26.50 28.66
CA VAL A 214 -0.34 -26.96 27.76
C VAL A 214 0.17 -28.11 26.90
N PHE A 215 1.41 -28.03 26.41
CA PHE A 215 2.03 -29.09 25.61
C PHE A 215 2.21 -30.37 26.42
N ASN A 216 2.64 -30.27 27.68
CA ASN A 216 2.83 -31.39 28.61
C ASN A 216 1.55 -32.14 28.96
N ARG A 217 0.38 -31.54 28.76
CA ARG A 217 -0.93 -32.20 28.98
C ARG A 217 -1.46 -32.90 27.73
N LEU A 218 -0.80 -32.75 26.58
CA LEU A 218 -1.23 -33.41 25.35
C LEU A 218 -0.97 -34.93 25.41
N PRO A 219 -1.80 -35.75 24.74
CA PRO A 219 -1.65 -37.21 24.71
C PRO A 219 -0.52 -37.64 23.76
N VAL A 220 0.72 -37.26 24.06
CA VAL A 220 1.90 -37.45 23.20
C VAL A 220 2.99 -38.22 23.92
N ALA A 221 3.96 -38.78 23.19
CA ALA A 221 5.03 -39.56 23.81
C ALA A 221 6.00 -38.65 24.60
N ASP A 222 6.56 -39.15 25.70
CA ASP A 222 7.52 -38.42 26.55
C ASP A 222 8.70 -37.84 25.73
N GLU A 223 9.16 -38.58 24.71
CA GLU A 223 10.21 -38.13 23.79
C GLU A 223 9.83 -36.85 23.01
N GLN A 224 8.55 -36.67 22.68
CA GLN A 224 8.06 -35.47 22.01
C GLN A 224 7.99 -34.28 22.99
N LEU A 225 7.67 -34.53 24.26
CA LEU A 225 7.67 -33.52 25.33
C LEU A 225 9.08 -32.99 25.59
N ASP A 226 10.06 -33.89 25.72
CA ASP A 226 11.48 -33.54 25.92
C ASP A 226 12.08 -32.73 24.75
N GLN A 227 11.43 -32.76 23.58
CA GLN A 227 11.84 -32.05 22.37
C GLN A 227 11.10 -30.73 22.13
N PHE A 228 10.21 -30.29 23.03
CA PHE A 228 9.36 -29.11 22.82
C PHE A 228 10.14 -27.86 22.36
N GLU A 229 11.17 -27.47 23.09
CA GLU A 229 12.00 -26.30 22.73
C GLU A 229 12.78 -26.51 21.42
N LYS A 230 13.28 -27.72 21.16
CA LYS A 230 13.96 -28.05 19.90
C LYS A 230 13.00 -27.93 18.70
N ARG A 231 11.74 -28.35 18.87
CA ARG A 231 10.67 -28.25 17.86
C ARG A 231 10.25 -26.80 17.63
N LYS A 232 10.17 -25.99 18.69
CA LYS A 232 9.89 -24.55 18.59
C LYS A 232 10.95 -23.82 17.78
N GLU A 233 12.22 -24.08 18.08
CA GLU A 233 13.32 -23.44 17.37
C GLU A 233 13.38 -23.86 15.90
N LEU A 234 13.13 -25.15 15.62
CA LEU A 234 13.01 -25.64 14.25
C LEU A 234 11.88 -24.93 13.47
N LEU A 235 10.69 -24.80 14.06
CA LEU A 235 9.58 -24.10 13.42
C LEU A 235 9.87 -22.61 13.19
N ARG A 236 10.59 -21.95 14.11
CA ARG A 236 11.05 -20.56 13.93
C ARG A 236 12.00 -20.44 12.74
N SER A 237 12.93 -21.37 12.59
CA SER A 237 13.85 -21.40 11.45
C SER A 237 13.09 -21.56 10.13
N LEU A 238 12.12 -22.48 10.07
CA LEU A 238 11.28 -22.69 8.89
C LEU A 238 10.39 -21.48 8.57
N ASP A 239 9.80 -20.82 9.58
CA ASP A 239 9.02 -19.58 9.43
C ASP A 239 9.88 -18.43 8.90
N THR A 240 11.11 -18.28 9.43
CA THR A 240 12.04 -17.24 9.00
C THR A 240 12.46 -17.44 7.54
N GLN A 241 12.85 -18.66 7.17
CA GLN A 241 13.19 -18.99 5.79
C GLN A 241 12.01 -18.77 4.83
N MET A 242 10.77 -19.09 5.24
CA MET A 242 9.59 -18.80 4.43
C MET A 242 9.37 -17.30 4.27
N GLN A 243 9.55 -16.50 5.33
CA GLN A 243 9.44 -15.04 5.25
C GLN A 243 10.48 -14.44 4.31
N ASP A 244 11.73 -14.92 4.37
CA ASP A 244 12.81 -14.49 3.48
C ASP A 244 12.50 -14.83 2.01
N ILE A 245 11.97 -16.03 1.74
CA ILE A 245 11.55 -16.45 0.39
C ILE A 245 10.38 -15.61 -0.12
N LEU A 246 9.38 -15.33 0.74
CA LEU A 246 8.25 -14.49 0.38
C LEU A 246 8.68 -13.04 0.13
N GLU A 247 9.66 -12.54 0.88
CA GLU A 247 10.28 -11.25 0.65
C GLU A 247 10.97 -11.25 -0.71
N GLN A 248 11.86 -12.19 -0.99
CA GLN A 248 12.55 -12.30 -2.28
C GLN A 248 11.58 -12.42 -3.47
N ARG A 249 10.53 -13.25 -3.35
CA ARG A 249 9.50 -13.39 -4.40
C ARG A 249 8.75 -12.07 -4.64
N GLU A 250 8.46 -11.32 -3.59
CA GLU A 250 7.82 -10.00 -3.71
C GLU A 250 8.76 -8.99 -4.36
N GLU A 251 10.04 -8.97 -3.99
CA GLU A 251 11.05 -8.14 -4.62
C GLU A 251 11.20 -8.46 -6.11
N ASP A 252 11.34 -9.74 -6.47
CA ASP A 252 11.43 -10.18 -7.87
C ASP A 252 10.19 -9.76 -8.66
N ARG A 253 8.99 -9.94 -8.07
CA ARG A 253 7.74 -9.47 -8.66
C ARG A 253 7.76 -7.96 -8.93
N ILE A 254 8.25 -7.14 -7.99
CA ILE A 254 8.35 -5.69 -8.17
C ILE A 254 9.39 -5.34 -9.24
N ILE A 255 10.55 -6.01 -9.23
CA ILE A 255 11.64 -5.79 -10.19
C ILE A 255 11.16 -6.10 -11.61
N GLU A 256 10.49 -7.22 -11.82
CA GLU A 256 10.01 -7.69 -13.12
C GLU A 256 8.75 -6.96 -13.61
N ALA A 257 7.94 -6.41 -12.71
CA ALA A 257 6.71 -5.72 -13.08
C ALA A 257 6.98 -4.52 -14.01
N ALA A 258 6.17 -4.37 -15.05
CA ALA A 258 6.16 -3.15 -15.85
C ALA A 258 5.50 -2.01 -15.09
N LEU A 259 5.89 -0.77 -15.40
CA LEU A 259 5.15 0.40 -14.92
C LEU A 259 3.79 0.44 -15.61
N ASP A 260 2.74 0.61 -14.83
CA ASP A 260 1.38 0.82 -15.31
C ASP A 260 1.27 2.25 -15.88
N PRO A 261 1.00 2.40 -17.19
CA PRO A 261 0.93 3.71 -17.83
C PRO A 261 -0.16 4.62 -17.26
N GLU A 262 -1.30 4.06 -16.84
CA GLU A 262 -2.41 4.84 -16.28
C GLU A 262 -2.02 5.42 -14.92
N LYS A 263 -1.36 4.62 -14.08
CA LYS A 263 -0.82 5.05 -12.79
C LYS A 263 0.25 6.12 -12.92
N VAL A 264 1.14 5.98 -13.90
CA VAL A 264 2.17 6.98 -14.20
C VAL A 264 1.56 8.31 -14.63
N GLU A 265 0.58 8.30 -15.53
CA GLU A 265 -0.10 9.53 -15.95
C GLU A 265 -0.92 10.16 -14.82
N ASN A 266 -1.69 9.36 -14.07
CA ASN A 266 -2.44 9.87 -12.91
C ASN A 266 -1.53 10.58 -11.89
N TYR A 267 -0.32 10.05 -11.67
CA TYR A 267 0.67 10.70 -10.82
C TYR A 267 1.14 12.04 -11.40
N LYS A 268 1.47 12.09 -12.70
CA LYS A 268 1.91 13.33 -13.35
C LYS A 268 0.82 14.40 -13.30
N ASP A 269 -0.41 14.05 -13.66
CA ASP A 269 -1.55 14.96 -13.64
C ASP A 269 -1.81 15.50 -12.24
N SER A 270 -1.76 14.62 -11.23
CA SER A 270 -1.93 15.01 -9.83
C SER A 270 -0.82 15.96 -9.37
N TYR A 271 0.44 15.66 -9.71
CA TYR A 271 1.58 16.50 -9.36
C TYR A 271 1.48 17.88 -10.02
N VAL A 272 1.17 17.93 -11.32
CA VAL A 272 1.03 19.19 -12.07
C VAL A 272 -0.10 20.03 -11.50
N SER A 273 -1.27 19.44 -11.23
CA SER A 273 -2.40 20.15 -10.64
C SER A 273 -2.03 20.75 -9.28
N GLN A 274 -1.44 19.95 -8.39
CA GLN A 274 -1.04 20.41 -7.06
C GLN A 274 0.09 21.45 -7.10
N PHE A 275 1.03 21.35 -8.04
CA PHE A 275 2.08 22.33 -8.26
C PHE A 275 1.49 23.69 -8.65
N ILE A 276 0.55 23.70 -9.60
CA ILE A 276 -0.17 24.92 -10.01
C ILE A 276 -0.97 25.49 -8.82
N ASP A 277 -1.69 24.64 -8.08
CA ASP A 277 -2.52 25.08 -6.96
C ASP A 277 -1.68 25.69 -5.82
N THR A 278 -0.48 25.17 -5.59
CA THR A 278 0.41 25.61 -4.50
C THR A 278 1.19 26.88 -4.89
N PHE A 279 1.59 27.01 -6.16
CA PHE A 279 2.49 28.08 -6.61
C PHE A 279 1.76 29.40 -6.89
N THR A 280 1.38 30.08 -5.82
CA THR A 280 0.56 31.30 -5.85
C THR A 280 1.31 32.50 -6.44
N LEU A 281 2.62 32.61 -6.23
CA LEU A 281 3.44 33.69 -6.83
C LEU A 281 3.42 33.64 -8.36
N ARG A 282 3.47 32.45 -8.95
CA ARG A 282 3.32 32.26 -10.41
C ARG A 282 1.98 32.83 -10.88
N GLN A 283 0.89 32.53 -10.19
CA GLN A 283 -0.42 33.06 -10.54
C GLN A 283 -0.48 34.58 -10.42
N ALA A 284 0.12 35.17 -9.38
CA ALA A 284 0.18 36.62 -9.23
C ALA A 284 0.92 37.30 -10.41
N LEU A 285 1.98 36.68 -10.92
CA LEU A 285 2.71 37.19 -12.09
C LEU A 285 1.93 37.00 -13.40
N ILE A 286 1.13 35.94 -13.52
CA ILE A 286 0.19 35.76 -14.64
C ILE A 286 -0.89 36.85 -14.63
N ASP A 287 -1.47 37.14 -13.47
CA ASP A 287 -2.51 38.15 -13.31
C ASP A 287 -2.00 39.57 -13.64
N LEU A 288 -0.68 39.79 -13.58
CA LEU A 288 -0.01 41.05 -13.96
C LEU A 288 0.47 41.09 -15.43
N ASP A 289 0.21 40.05 -16.22
CA ASP A 289 0.75 39.85 -17.58
C ASP A 289 2.31 39.83 -17.61
N TRP A 290 2.99 39.43 -16.54
CA TRP A 290 4.47 39.33 -16.48
C TRP A 290 4.99 37.93 -16.81
N TRP A 291 4.10 36.94 -16.95
CA TRP A 291 4.43 35.54 -17.16
C TRP A 291 4.08 35.07 -18.57
N THR A 292 5.04 34.46 -19.25
CA THR A 292 4.88 33.85 -20.57
C THR A 292 5.25 32.37 -20.49
N GLN A 293 4.53 31.52 -21.22
CA GLN A 293 4.85 30.10 -21.36
C GLN A 293 5.27 29.82 -22.82
N ASP A 294 6.47 29.29 -23.00
CA ASP A 294 7.07 28.98 -24.30
C ASP A 294 7.47 27.51 -24.39
N GLU A 295 7.46 26.96 -25.61
CA GLU A 295 7.98 25.61 -25.87
C GLU A 295 9.51 25.59 -25.79
N LEU A 296 10.07 24.56 -25.15
CA LEU A 296 11.51 24.43 -24.96
C LEU A 296 12.19 23.78 -26.18
N ASP A 297 12.75 24.60 -27.08
CA ASP A 297 13.48 24.12 -28.27
C ASP A 297 14.83 23.42 -27.96
N ASN A 298 15.48 23.76 -26.83
CA ASN A 298 16.76 23.18 -26.42
C ASN A 298 16.82 22.98 -24.89
N PRO A 299 16.71 21.74 -24.40
CA PRO A 299 16.60 21.45 -22.97
C PRO A 299 17.85 21.76 -22.15
N ASP A 300 19.03 21.84 -22.78
CA ASP A 300 20.30 22.14 -22.13
C ASP A 300 20.60 23.65 -22.00
N ALA A 301 19.76 24.51 -22.60
CA ALA A 301 20.00 25.95 -22.63
C ALA A 301 19.70 26.64 -21.29
N ILE A 302 18.79 26.07 -20.49
CA ILE A 302 18.32 26.64 -19.22
C ILE A 302 18.51 25.59 -18.12
N PRO A 303 19.25 25.90 -17.04
CA PRO A 303 19.40 24.97 -15.94
C PRO A 303 18.03 24.71 -15.30
N PRO A 304 17.61 23.46 -15.09
CA PRO A 304 16.35 23.16 -14.43
C PRO A 304 16.44 23.40 -12.92
N SER A 305 15.34 23.88 -12.33
CA SER A 305 15.04 23.77 -10.89
C SER A 305 14.21 22.52 -10.65
N GLY A 306 14.46 21.81 -9.55
CA GLY A 306 13.74 20.58 -9.21
C GLY A 306 14.64 19.52 -8.60
N TYR A 307 14.21 18.26 -8.69
CA TYR A 307 14.94 17.16 -8.09
C TYR A 307 14.98 15.93 -8.97
N ARG A 308 16.03 15.15 -8.74
CA ARG A 308 16.24 13.83 -9.35
C ARG A 308 16.50 12.84 -8.23
N ARG A 309 15.63 11.84 -8.07
CA ARG A 309 15.71 10.89 -6.95
C ARG A 309 15.15 9.53 -7.30
N TRP A 310 15.58 8.53 -6.54
CA TRP A 310 14.98 7.21 -6.54
C TRP A 310 13.71 7.19 -5.69
N TYR A 311 12.62 6.68 -6.24
CA TYR A 311 11.33 6.56 -5.56
C TYR A 311 10.84 5.10 -5.60
N PRO A 312 10.11 4.58 -4.59
CA PRO A 312 9.59 3.21 -4.64
C PRO A 312 8.79 2.92 -5.91
N LYS A 313 9.00 1.76 -6.55
CA LYS A 313 8.28 1.35 -7.76
C LYS A 313 6.88 0.82 -7.47
N GLN A 314 6.65 0.30 -6.26
CA GLN A 314 5.40 -0.32 -5.80
C GLN A 314 4.12 0.49 -6.09
N PRO A 315 4.10 1.84 -5.99
CA PRO A 315 2.90 2.59 -6.32
C PRO A 315 2.54 2.51 -7.81
N PHE A 316 3.51 2.31 -8.72
CA PHE A 316 3.32 2.40 -10.17
C PHE A 316 3.04 1.04 -10.85
N ILE A 317 2.68 -0.01 -10.10
CA ILE A 317 2.40 -1.35 -10.64
C ILE A 317 0.93 -1.73 -10.43
N GLU A 318 0.32 -2.47 -11.37
CA GLU A 318 -1.13 -2.73 -11.50
C GLU A 318 -1.80 -3.21 -10.18
N ASP A 319 -1.17 -4.15 -9.47
CA ASP A 319 -1.74 -4.86 -8.31
C ASP A 319 -1.77 -4.08 -6.97
N GLN A 320 -1.21 -2.88 -6.90
CA GLN A 320 -1.07 -2.14 -5.63
C GLN A 320 -2.15 -1.04 -5.48
N ARG A 321 -2.86 -1.05 -4.34
CA ARG A 321 -3.83 -0.01 -3.92
C ARG A 321 -3.19 1.17 -3.18
N VAL A 322 -1.88 1.37 -3.29
CA VAL A 322 -1.17 2.39 -2.51
C VAL A 322 -1.56 3.78 -3.03
N ASP A 323 -2.17 4.57 -2.16
CA ASP A 323 -2.41 5.99 -2.43
C ASP A 323 -1.05 6.73 -2.44
N TYR A 324 -0.68 7.35 -3.57
CA TYR A 324 0.54 8.17 -3.74
C TYR A 324 0.61 9.40 -2.81
N VAL A 325 -0.49 9.68 -2.12
CA VAL A 325 -0.87 11.00 -1.59
C VAL A 325 -0.02 11.43 -0.40
N GLN A 326 0.57 10.51 0.36
CA GLN A 326 1.23 10.89 1.63
C GLN A 326 2.60 11.58 1.48
N HIS A 327 3.22 11.55 0.28
CA HIS A 327 4.53 12.16 0.05
C HIS A 327 4.51 13.32 -0.95
N LEU A 328 3.45 13.47 -1.74
CA LEU A 328 3.36 14.49 -2.79
C LEU A 328 3.40 15.92 -2.24
N ASP A 329 2.60 16.23 -1.22
CA ASP A 329 2.43 17.60 -0.73
C ASP A 329 3.76 18.22 -0.25
N THR A 330 4.55 17.48 0.53
CA THR A 330 5.84 17.97 1.06
C THR A 330 6.88 18.16 -0.05
N ASP A 331 6.89 17.27 -1.03
CA ASP A 331 7.84 17.31 -2.13
C ASP A 331 7.52 18.44 -3.12
N ILE A 332 6.23 18.70 -3.35
CA ILE A 332 5.76 19.82 -4.17
C ILE A 332 6.06 21.13 -3.47
N ALA A 333 5.76 21.27 -2.18
CA ALA A 333 6.09 22.48 -1.42
C ALA A 333 7.59 22.77 -1.51
N SER A 334 8.44 21.78 -1.25
CA SER A 334 9.90 21.92 -1.34
C SER A 334 10.37 22.31 -2.75
N HIS A 335 9.74 21.77 -3.79
CA HIS A 335 10.04 22.12 -5.17
C HIS A 335 9.64 23.58 -5.47
N VAL A 336 8.43 23.99 -5.07
CA VAL A 336 7.94 25.38 -5.21
C VAL A 336 8.87 26.35 -4.47
N THR A 337 9.28 26.04 -3.24
CA THR A 337 10.26 26.84 -2.49
C THR A 337 11.55 27.03 -3.27
N ALA A 338 12.12 25.96 -3.83
CA ALA A 338 13.36 26.02 -4.61
C ALA A 338 13.23 26.88 -5.88
N VAL A 339 12.05 26.87 -6.53
CA VAL A 339 11.76 27.73 -7.68
C VAL A 339 11.67 29.20 -7.23
N ILE A 340 10.94 29.48 -6.15
CA ILE A 340 10.78 30.84 -5.60
C ILE A 340 12.11 31.42 -5.16
N GLU A 341 12.94 30.67 -4.43
CA GLU A 341 14.26 31.11 -3.98
C GLU A 341 15.12 31.54 -5.16
N ARG A 342 15.17 30.71 -6.21
CA ARG A 342 15.90 31.05 -7.43
C ARG A 342 15.35 32.31 -8.10
N MET A 343 14.02 32.42 -8.22
CA MET A 343 13.38 33.61 -8.80
C MET A 343 13.77 34.88 -8.02
N LEU A 344 13.71 34.82 -6.70
CA LEU A 344 14.03 35.95 -5.84
C LEU A 344 15.52 36.31 -5.90
N ASP A 345 16.41 35.33 -6.02
CA ASP A 345 17.83 35.58 -6.24
C ASP A 345 18.09 36.32 -7.56
N GLU A 346 17.41 35.94 -8.64
CA GLU A 346 17.49 36.62 -9.94
C GLU A 346 16.85 38.03 -9.89
N CYS A 347 15.79 38.21 -9.10
CA CYS A 347 15.10 39.50 -8.91
C CYS A 347 15.81 40.45 -7.94
N ASN A 348 16.63 39.95 -7.02
CA ASN A 348 17.22 40.73 -5.93
C ASN A 348 17.93 42.04 -6.37
N PRO A 349 18.67 42.10 -7.50
CA PRO A 349 19.27 43.35 -7.97
C PRO A 349 18.27 44.46 -8.30
N TYR A 350 17.01 44.09 -8.57
CA TYR A 350 15.92 44.96 -9.00
C TYR A 350 14.85 45.18 -7.91
N LEU A 351 15.11 44.65 -6.71
CA LEU A 351 14.27 44.81 -5.53
C LEU A 351 14.92 45.79 -4.55
N THR A 352 14.14 46.78 -4.12
CA THR A 352 14.57 47.64 -3.01
C THR A 352 14.34 46.89 -1.70
N ALA A 353 15.39 46.68 -0.91
CA ALA A 353 15.24 46.08 0.42
C ALA A 353 14.65 47.08 1.44
N GLY A 354 13.65 46.64 2.19
CA GLY A 354 13.07 47.31 3.34
C GLY A 354 13.11 46.42 4.58
N THR A 355 13.24 47.02 5.76
CA THR A 355 13.13 46.30 7.04
C THR A 355 12.09 46.94 7.95
N VAL A 356 11.47 46.12 8.79
CA VAL A 356 10.57 46.58 9.86
C VAL A 356 10.94 45.93 11.18
N SER A 357 10.71 46.65 12.29
CA SER A 357 11.11 46.22 13.63
C SER A 357 10.18 45.18 14.26
N SER A 358 8.97 45.00 13.72
CA SER A 358 8.02 43.98 14.19
C SER A 358 6.98 43.65 13.12
N HIS A 359 6.30 42.53 13.29
CA HIS A 359 5.17 42.12 12.44
C HIS A 359 3.99 43.10 12.52
N ASP A 360 3.76 43.71 13.68
CA ASP A 360 2.67 44.70 13.85
C ASP A 360 2.93 45.99 13.06
N ALA A 361 4.19 46.29 12.74
CA ALA A 361 4.57 47.45 11.93
C ALA A 361 4.48 47.19 10.41
N VAL A 362 4.23 45.94 9.99
CA VAL A 362 4.16 45.56 8.57
C VAL A 362 3.06 46.31 7.83
N PRO A 363 1.79 46.38 8.30
CA PRO A 363 0.72 47.05 7.55
C PRO A 363 0.98 48.55 7.35
N ASP A 364 1.44 49.24 8.39
CA ASP A 364 1.77 50.68 8.31
C ASP A 364 2.89 50.94 7.30
N ARG A 365 3.91 50.07 7.29
CA ARG A 365 5.01 50.18 6.33
C ARG A 365 4.54 49.91 4.90
N VAL A 366 3.70 48.90 4.69
CA VAL A 366 3.12 48.62 3.37
C VAL A 366 2.28 49.81 2.89
N ALA A 367 1.43 50.39 3.75
CA ALA A 367 0.62 51.57 3.41
C ALA A 367 1.48 52.78 3.01
N GLU A 368 2.59 53.04 3.72
CA GLU A 368 3.54 54.11 3.38
C GLU A 368 4.16 53.89 1.99
N LEU A 369 4.58 52.65 1.69
CA LEU A 369 5.19 52.30 0.41
C LEU A 369 4.18 52.37 -0.74
N CYS A 370 2.96 51.88 -0.53
CA CYS A 370 1.87 51.95 -1.49
C CYS A 370 1.53 53.40 -1.88
N ALA A 371 1.58 54.34 -0.93
CA ALA A 371 1.33 55.76 -1.21
C ALA A 371 2.41 56.42 -2.09
N GLY A 372 3.61 55.85 -2.18
CA GLY A 372 4.76 56.45 -2.86
C GLY A 372 5.23 55.77 -4.15
N LYS A 373 4.76 54.55 -4.44
CA LYS A 373 5.43 53.65 -5.40
C LYS A 373 4.52 52.94 -6.43
N ASN A 374 3.25 53.34 -6.57
CA ASN A 374 2.29 52.73 -7.51
C ASN A 374 2.30 51.19 -7.46
N PRO A 375 1.83 50.61 -6.35
CA PRO A 375 1.80 49.16 -6.16
C PRO A 375 0.82 48.50 -7.14
N VAL A 376 1.19 47.31 -7.63
CA VAL A 376 0.34 46.49 -8.51
C VAL A 376 -0.07 45.16 -7.87
N ALA A 377 0.75 44.63 -6.95
CA ALA A 377 0.40 43.44 -6.17
C ALA A 377 1.17 43.39 -4.85
N LEU A 378 0.55 42.75 -3.85
CA LEU A 378 1.15 42.46 -2.56
C LEU A 378 1.20 40.94 -2.36
N ILE A 379 2.40 40.35 -2.25
CA ILE A 379 2.56 38.95 -1.89
C ILE A 379 2.97 38.87 -0.43
N ALA A 380 2.10 38.26 0.39
CA ALA A 380 2.39 37.99 1.79
C ALA A 380 2.99 36.59 1.93
N GLY A 381 4.18 36.53 2.53
CA GLY A 381 4.91 35.29 2.74
C GLY A 381 4.37 34.47 3.90
N ARG A 382 5.27 34.15 4.84
CA ARG A 382 5.04 33.34 6.04
C ARG A 382 3.79 33.74 6.87
N TYR A 383 3.37 32.84 7.76
CA TYR A 383 2.13 32.97 8.54
C TYR A 383 1.95 34.32 9.28
N ARG A 384 3.00 34.81 9.95
CA ARG A 384 2.92 36.01 10.80
C ARG A 384 2.73 37.32 10.02
N PRO A 385 3.54 37.65 8.99
CA PRO A 385 3.31 38.85 8.19
C PRO A 385 1.97 38.80 7.46
N ARG A 386 1.57 37.62 6.95
CA ARG A 386 0.24 37.41 6.36
C ARG A 386 -0.89 37.72 7.34
N LEU A 387 -0.79 37.25 8.58
CA LEU A 387 -1.78 37.52 9.61
C LEU A 387 -1.85 39.02 9.96
N ALA A 388 -0.69 39.71 9.99
CA ALA A 388 -0.64 41.14 10.25
C ALA A 388 -1.38 41.94 9.16
N ILE A 389 -1.18 41.61 7.88
CA ILE A 389 -1.92 42.23 6.77
C ILE A 389 -3.42 41.94 6.89
N ARG A 390 -3.82 40.67 7.06
CA ARG A 390 -5.24 40.27 7.13
C ARG A 390 -6.01 40.90 8.30
N ASN A 391 -5.33 41.22 9.39
CA ASN A 391 -5.94 41.84 10.57
C ASN A 391 -5.92 43.37 10.52
N SER A 392 -5.33 43.98 9.48
CA SER A 392 -5.29 45.43 9.35
C SER A 392 -6.63 46.00 8.87
N ASP A 393 -6.94 47.23 9.29
CA ASP A 393 -8.14 47.94 8.85
C ASP A 393 -8.13 48.24 7.33
N ALA A 394 -6.95 48.19 6.71
CA ALA A 394 -6.74 48.38 5.28
C ALA A 394 -7.06 47.13 4.45
N PHE A 395 -7.27 45.96 5.07
CA PHE A 395 -7.51 44.72 4.34
C PHE A 395 -9.00 44.49 4.06
N ASP A 396 -9.33 44.30 2.79
CA ASP A 396 -10.66 43.95 2.32
C ASP A 396 -10.72 42.46 1.91
N PRO A 397 -11.33 41.57 2.72
CA PRO A 397 -11.46 40.16 2.36
C PRO A 397 -12.46 39.89 1.23
N ASP A 398 -13.33 40.84 0.88
CA ASP A 398 -14.35 40.68 -0.16
C ASP A 398 -13.84 41.08 -1.55
N TYR A 399 -12.64 41.67 -1.63
CA TYR A 399 -11.96 41.96 -2.89
C TYR A 399 -11.39 40.68 -3.51
N VAL A 400 -11.74 40.41 -4.77
CA VAL A 400 -11.31 39.22 -5.50
C VAL A 400 -10.87 39.61 -6.90
N GLU A 401 -9.56 39.58 -7.16
CA GLU A 401 -8.98 39.73 -8.51
C GLU A 401 -8.97 38.39 -9.26
N SER A 402 -8.59 37.31 -8.57
CA SER A 402 -8.48 35.95 -9.11
C SER A 402 -8.72 34.89 -8.03
N GLY A 403 -8.78 33.60 -8.42
CA GLY A 403 -9.03 32.48 -7.49
C GLY A 403 -7.94 32.28 -6.41
N HIS A 404 -6.74 32.82 -6.63
CA HIS A 404 -5.60 32.75 -5.70
C HIS A 404 -5.38 34.06 -4.91
N CYS A 405 -6.17 35.09 -5.22
CA CYS A 405 -6.21 36.33 -4.46
C CYS A 405 -6.95 36.10 -3.14
N ILE A 406 -6.31 36.43 -2.02
CA ILE A 406 -6.88 36.25 -0.68
C ILE A 406 -7.66 37.48 -0.17
N GLY A 407 -7.59 38.60 -0.90
CA GLY A 407 -8.22 39.87 -0.55
C GLY A 407 -7.52 41.06 -1.20
N GLY A 408 -7.92 42.26 -0.81
CA GLY A 408 -7.38 43.52 -1.31
C GLY A 408 -6.79 44.37 -0.18
N PHE A 409 -5.82 45.23 -0.50
CA PHE A 409 -5.21 46.16 0.43
C PHE A 409 -5.54 47.61 0.02
N GLN A 410 -6.43 48.24 0.79
CA GLN A 410 -6.91 49.60 0.62
C GLN A 410 -6.19 50.55 1.59
N TYR A 411 -5.20 51.29 1.09
CA TYR A 411 -4.36 52.17 1.92
C TYR A 411 -4.83 53.64 1.92
N THR A 412 -5.70 54.03 0.98
CA THR A 412 -6.40 55.34 0.96
C THR A 412 -7.71 55.22 0.18
N ASP A 413 -8.75 55.98 0.54
CA ASP A 413 -10.08 55.90 -0.10
C ASP A 413 -10.09 56.25 -1.61
N ASP A 414 -9.07 56.97 -2.09
CA ASP A 414 -9.01 57.53 -3.46
C ASP A 414 -8.07 56.76 -4.40
N GLN A 415 -7.45 55.66 -3.95
CA GLN A 415 -6.52 54.84 -4.75
C GLN A 415 -7.12 53.45 -5.06
N PRO A 416 -6.67 52.81 -6.15
CA PRO A 416 -7.08 51.43 -6.44
C PRO A 416 -6.64 50.48 -5.32
N THR A 417 -7.51 49.52 -5.01
CA THR A 417 -7.20 48.42 -4.09
C THR A 417 -6.09 47.56 -4.69
N VAL A 418 -5.09 47.21 -3.89
CA VAL A 418 -3.99 46.36 -4.33
C VAL A 418 -4.35 44.89 -4.08
N PRO A 419 -4.30 43.99 -5.07
CA PRO A 419 -4.57 42.58 -4.84
C PRO A 419 -3.52 41.97 -3.91
N VAL A 420 -3.98 41.15 -2.97
CA VAL A 420 -3.14 40.46 -1.98
C VAL A 420 -3.13 38.97 -2.28
N TYR A 421 -1.93 38.41 -2.40
CA TYR A 421 -1.67 36.99 -2.60
C TYR A 421 -0.98 36.40 -1.37
N SER A 422 -1.13 35.10 -1.15
CA SER A 422 -0.48 34.38 -0.05
C SER A 422 0.46 33.33 -0.62
N GLU A 423 1.76 33.51 -0.44
CA GLU A 423 2.78 32.53 -0.83
C GLU A 423 3.54 32.05 0.42
N PRO A 424 3.06 31.00 1.12
CA PRO A 424 3.63 30.57 2.38
C PRO A 424 5.11 30.19 2.32
N GLU A 425 5.56 29.72 1.15
CA GLU A 425 6.92 29.24 0.89
C GLU A 425 7.93 30.37 0.58
N MET A 426 7.48 31.63 0.55
CA MET A 426 8.32 32.78 0.21
C MET A 426 9.08 33.36 1.41
N GLU A 427 10.37 33.64 1.20
CA GLU A 427 11.20 34.56 2.00
C GLU A 427 11.76 35.62 1.05
N PRO A 428 11.24 36.87 1.04
CA PRO A 428 11.00 37.74 2.20
C PRO A 428 9.59 37.66 2.83
N ASP A 429 9.37 38.33 3.96
CA ASP A 429 8.09 38.33 4.68
C ASP A 429 6.94 38.97 3.86
N ILE A 430 7.26 40.03 3.11
CA ILE A 430 6.37 40.68 2.15
C ILE A 430 7.15 41.01 0.88
N LEU A 431 6.54 40.78 -0.28
CA LEU A 431 6.99 41.29 -1.57
C LEU A 431 5.93 42.24 -2.12
N LEU A 432 6.28 43.52 -2.30
CA LEU A 432 5.42 44.52 -2.91
C LEU A 432 5.89 44.77 -4.34
N LEU A 433 5.09 44.35 -5.32
CA LEU A 433 5.36 44.59 -6.74
C LEU A 433 4.83 45.97 -7.13
N THR A 434 5.62 46.70 -7.92
CA THR A 434 5.31 48.08 -8.35
C THR A 434 5.26 48.15 -9.86
N GLU A 435 4.50 49.10 -10.41
CA GLU A 435 4.43 49.31 -11.86
C GLU A 435 5.83 49.65 -12.42
N PRO A 436 6.43 48.78 -13.25
CA PRO A 436 7.78 48.97 -13.74
C PRO A 436 7.79 49.86 -14.99
N THR A 437 8.91 50.51 -15.28
CA THR A 437 9.05 51.33 -16.49
C THR A 437 9.19 50.51 -17.77
N THR A 438 9.79 49.32 -17.65
CA THR A 438 9.87 48.28 -18.68
C THR A 438 9.25 47.02 -18.10
N GLN A 439 8.33 46.40 -18.84
CA GLN A 439 7.64 45.19 -18.37
C GLN A 439 8.65 44.05 -18.18
N PRO A 440 8.75 43.46 -16.98
CA PRO A 440 9.57 42.28 -16.75
C PRO A 440 8.94 41.07 -17.43
N GLU A 441 9.77 40.13 -17.85
CA GLU A 441 9.33 38.91 -18.49
C GLU A 441 9.86 37.68 -17.74
N PHE A 442 8.92 36.86 -17.26
CA PHE A 442 9.17 35.56 -16.66
C PHE A 442 8.74 34.49 -17.65
N THR A 443 9.70 33.86 -18.31
CA THR A 443 9.43 32.85 -19.35
C THR A 443 9.57 31.45 -18.77
N GLU A 444 8.44 30.77 -18.53
CA GLU A 444 8.38 29.34 -18.22
C GLU A 444 8.58 28.54 -19.51
N ARG A 445 9.45 27.54 -19.46
CA ARG A 445 9.69 26.66 -20.61
C ARG A 445 9.60 25.20 -20.23
N SER A 446 8.88 24.45 -21.05
CA SER A 446 8.62 23.03 -20.84
C SER A 446 8.67 22.27 -22.15
N GLU A 447 8.93 20.96 -22.09
CA GLU A 447 8.86 20.06 -23.25
C GLU A 447 7.41 19.69 -23.61
N SER A 448 6.47 19.99 -22.72
CA SER A 448 5.04 19.69 -22.84
C SER A 448 4.19 20.92 -22.51
N ASP A 449 2.87 20.85 -22.72
CA ASP A 449 1.92 21.91 -22.34
C ASP A 449 1.68 22.01 -20.80
N ALA A 450 2.61 21.49 -20.00
CA ALA A 450 2.58 21.49 -18.55
C ALA A 450 3.72 22.35 -17.98
N PRO A 451 3.53 23.03 -16.83
CA PRO A 451 4.55 23.89 -16.23
C PRO A 451 5.79 23.15 -15.71
N VAL A 452 5.71 21.82 -15.57
CA VAL A 452 6.78 20.98 -15.02
C VAL A 452 6.95 19.75 -15.89
N ASP A 453 8.20 19.45 -16.24
CA ASP A 453 8.56 18.24 -16.97
C ASP A 453 8.78 17.09 -15.98
N ILE A 454 7.92 16.06 -16.05
CA ILE A 454 7.98 14.90 -15.16
C ILE A 454 8.33 13.65 -15.97
N LYS A 455 9.50 13.08 -15.68
CA LYS A 455 9.97 11.82 -16.25
C LYS A 455 10.09 10.76 -15.15
N ILE A 456 9.38 9.65 -15.35
CA ILE A 456 9.44 8.46 -14.49
C ILE A 456 9.97 7.31 -15.33
N THR A 457 11.15 6.81 -14.98
CA THR A 457 11.82 5.72 -15.70
C THR A 457 11.96 4.52 -14.77
N ALA A 458 11.61 3.34 -15.26
CA ALA A 458 11.87 2.09 -14.54
C ALA A 458 13.38 1.91 -14.37
N THR A 459 13.81 1.52 -13.18
CA THR A 459 15.24 1.33 -12.94
C THR A 459 15.73 0.04 -13.55
N ASP A 460 16.74 0.15 -14.40
CA ASP A 460 17.53 -0.97 -14.88
C ASP A 460 19.03 -0.71 -14.64
N ARG A 461 19.86 -1.71 -14.95
CA ARG A 461 21.31 -1.63 -14.72
C ARG A 461 21.98 -0.58 -15.62
N GLU A 462 21.40 -0.24 -16.76
CA GLU A 462 21.95 0.77 -17.68
C GLU A 462 21.71 2.17 -17.10
N LEU A 463 20.48 2.44 -16.64
CA LEU A 463 20.11 3.68 -15.98
C LEU A 463 20.91 3.92 -14.70
N MET A 464 21.14 2.87 -13.88
CA MET A 464 21.98 3.01 -12.68
C MET A 464 23.39 3.47 -13.01
N ARG A 465 24.00 2.91 -14.07
CA ARG A 465 25.34 3.32 -14.54
C ARG A 465 25.34 4.74 -15.09
N GLU A 466 24.31 5.12 -15.84
CA GLU A 466 24.16 6.48 -16.36
C GLU A 466 24.06 7.50 -15.22
N VAL A 467 23.25 7.22 -14.20
CA VAL A 467 22.97 8.17 -13.11
C VAL A 467 24.11 8.25 -12.09
N LYS A 468 24.67 7.11 -11.66
CA LYS A 468 25.74 7.06 -10.64
C LYS A 468 27.16 7.15 -11.23
N GLY A 469 27.31 6.84 -12.51
CA GLY A 469 28.62 6.64 -13.15
C GLY A 469 29.20 5.24 -12.87
N ASP A 470 30.11 4.81 -13.74
CA ASP A 470 30.67 3.46 -13.71
C ASP A 470 31.40 3.14 -12.38
N GLU A 471 32.17 4.09 -11.84
CA GLU A 471 32.95 3.88 -10.61
C GLU A 471 32.06 3.64 -9.38
N GLU A 472 30.97 4.40 -9.23
CA GLU A 472 30.05 4.24 -8.09
C GLU A 472 29.17 3.01 -8.28
N TYR A 473 28.74 2.71 -9.51
CA TYR A 473 27.99 1.49 -9.81
C TYR A 473 28.79 0.22 -9.49
N GLU A 474 30.08 0.17 -9.85
CA GLU A 474 30.95 -0.98 -9.56
C GLU A 474 31.22 -1.19 -8.06
N ALA A 475 30.98 -0.16 -7.24
CA ALA A 475 31.11 -0.23 -5.79
C ALA A 475 29.85 -0.73 -5.07
N LEU A 476 28.71 -0.84 -5.76
CA LEU A 476 27.45 -1.32 -5.18
C LEU A 476 27.50 -2.82 -4.89
N SER A 477 26.94 -3.23 -3.75
CA SER A 477 26.70 -4.65 -3.47
C SER A 477 25.53 -5.17 -4.30
N ASP A 478 25.42 -6.50 -4.43
CA ASP A 478 24.27 -7.13 -5.11
C ASP A 478 22.93 -6.75 -4.41
N ASP A 479 22.95 -6.59 -3.08
CA ASP A 479 21.80 -6.15 -2.30
C ASP A 479 21.42 -4.70 -2.62
N ASP A 480 22.41 -3.80 -2.75
CA ASP A 480 22.15 -2.40 -3.13
C ASP A 480 21.59 -2.30 -4.55
N ILE A 481 22.10 -3.10 -5.49
CA ILE A 481 21.58 -3.17 -6.86
C ILE A 481 20.14 -3.66 -6.83
N ARG A 482 19.84 -4.68 -6.03
CA ARG A 482 18.50 -5.25 -5.91
C ARG A 482 17.51 -4.26 -5.29
N ASP A 483 17.91 -3.50 -4.27
CA ASP A 483 17.11 -2.41 -3.71
C ASP A 483 16.83 -1.32 -4.76
N LEU A 484 17.83 -0.91 -5.55
CA LEU A 484 17.63 0.10 -6.60
C LEU A 484 16.71 -0.39 -7.74
N LEU A 485 16.76 -1.67 -8.11
CA LEU A 485 15.85 -2.24 -9.12
C LEU A 485 14.37 -2.21 -8.68
N GLN A 486 14.10 -2.15 -7.37
CA GLN A 486 12.76 -1.99 -6.81
C GLN A 486 12.27 -0.53 -6.79
N ARG A 487 13.05 0.39 -7.37
CA ARG A 487 12.74 1.83 -7.42
C ARG A 487 12.49 2.28 -8.86
N VAL A 488 11.95 3.48 -9.01
CA VAL A 488 11.90 4.24 -10.26
C VAL A 488 12.82 5.46 -10.13
N TRP A 489 13.46 5.82 -11.23
CA TRP A 489 14.13 7.10 -11.34
C TRP A 489 13.11 8.17 -11.67
N MET A 490 12.96 9.15 -10.77
CA MET A 490 12.04 10.24 -10.92
C MET A 490 12.82 11.54 -11.13
N GLN A 491 12.54 12.20 -12.25
CA GLN A 491 13.09 13.50 -12.61
C GLN A 491 11.92 14.47 -12.77
N ILE A 492 11.90 15.50 -11.92
CA ILE A 492 10.90 16.56 -11.95
C ILE A 492 11.66 17.86 -12.11
N GLU A 493 11.37 18.57 -13.20
CA GLU A 493 12.14 19.75 -13.61
C GLU A 493 11.20 20.88 -14.04
N HIS A 494 11.43 22.06 -13.48
CA HIS A 494 10.84 23.33 -13.88
C HIS A 494 11.96 24.21 -14.47
N ARG A 495 11.70 24.91 -15.58
CA ARG A 495 12.68 25.81 -16.19
C ARG A 495 12.08 27.19 -16.37
N LEU A 496 12.80 28.17 -15.85
CA LEU A 496 12.40 29.57 -15.87
C LEU A 496 13.58 30.43 -16.31
N THR A 497 13.28 31.41 -17.16
CA THR A 497 14.18 32.52 -17.49
C THR A 497 13.55 33.81 -17.04
N VAL A 498 14.33 34.67 -16.40
CA VAL A 498 13.88 35.98 -15.92
C VAL A 498 14.62 37.07 -16.68
N ASP A 499 13.89 37.94 -17.40
CA ASP A 499 14.42 39.14 -18.04
C ASP A 499 13.84 40.39 -17.36
N ILE A 500 14.68 41.07 -16.58
CA ILE A 500 14.33 42.29 -15.86
C ILE A 500 15.40 43.34 -16.18
N SER A 501 14.95 44.56 -16.44
CA SER A 501 15.83 45.70 -16.77
C SER A 501 15.67 46.90 -15.85
N ASP A 502 14.61 46.94 -15.04
CA ASP A 502 14.23 48.07 -14.19
C ASP A 502 13.81 47.59 -12.78
N ASP A 503 13.67 48.51 -11.83
CA ASP A 503 13.16 48.21 -10.49
C ASP A 503 11.73 47.66 -10.56
N ILE A 504 11.50 46.46 -9.99
CA ILE A 504 10.21 45.76 -10.07
C ILE A 504 9.43 45.74 -8.76
N GLY A 505 10.06 46.12 -7.65
CA GLY A 505 9.37 46.11 -6.36
C GLY A 505 10.24 46.30 -5.14
N ILE A 506 9.67 45.95 -4.00
CA ILE A 506 10.26 46.12 -2.68
C ILE A 506 10.10 44.81 -1.91
N SER A 507 11.21 44.27 -1.42
CA SER A 507 11.23 43.15 -0.47
C SER A 507 11.26 43.71 0.95
N ILE A 508 10.36 43.25 1.82
CA ILE A 508 10.31 43.66 3.23
C ILE A 508 10.57 42.45 4.11
N SER A 509 11.57 42.57 4.98
CA SER A 509 11.88 41.56 6.01
C SER A 509 11.68 42.15 7.40
N VAL A 510 11.17 41.34 8.33
CA VAL A 510 11.05 41.71 9.74
C VAL A 510 12.39 41.41 10.43
N GLU A 511 12.92 42.37 11.19
CA GLU A 511 14.13 42.15 11.99
C GLU A 511 13.84 41.10 13.07
N GLU A 512 14.53 39.95 12.99
CA GLU A 512 14.46 38.93 14.04
C GLU A 512 15.13 39.46 15.31
N SER A 513 14.32 39.75 16.33
CA SER A 513 14.75 40.25 17.65
C SER A 513 15.19 39.14 18.61
#